data_AF-A0A3L7YNV0-F1
#
_entry.id   AF-A0A3L7YNV0-F1
#
_cell.length_a   1.000
_cell.length_b   1.000
_cell.length_c   1.000
_cell.angle_alpha   90.00
_cell.angle_beta   90.00
_cell.angle_gamma   90.00
#
_symmetry.space_group_name_H-M   'P 1'
#
loop_
_entity.id
_entity.type
_entity.pdbx_description
1 polymer ?
#
loop_
_entity_poly.entity_id
_entity_poly.type
_entity_poly.pdbx_seq_one_letter_code
_entity_poly.pdbx_strand_id
1 'polypeptide(L)'
;MEVPVHAPEWQGWVVLALLATAFLGAGWWLFFSPLPGVAGAAPSRTSPRARQWVSVLVLSGGVLFIAGARWDEIWHRKFGSFGDDFLWPPHLMMYAGLGLNAVFAVAGLAVAGGLARRPQQRDGLPEGTGWLGIRRQVRAEPMIGFLGLTAMSQMASIPSDLLWHEIIGPDLTAWSLPHLLLAITTGAVLWAGVGLSRASARVWRGRADIVTVCLIAASLVSMMQIGTTEWDWAVDVGSRAIVDARPIWAWPVVCAVVGSVHAIAARTVTGRIGTATAVAGIGVVVQGITVMVGREVVPPGPGIASAMSVVFGALAADAWWWRRRRASDRVVPSWLVPVLSTADLWTGYIAWFVGFTLFGLPYLAVRTTLSSDPMWWILAVVVGLPAGAVASGLTRDVARWLAWQGAGLGTLLPPASRAVPTPKGGAAVRVASSKGASRKRLSSRRGA
;
A
#
# COMPACT_ATOMS: atom_id res chain seq x y z
N MET A 1 8.70 -48.35 -0.98
CA MET A 1 8.43 -46.90 -1.05
C MET A 1 9.78 -46.23 -1.10
N GLU A 2 10.17 -45.69 -2.26
CA GLU A 2 11.36 -44.85 -2.35
C GLU A 2 11.06 -43.56 -1.57
N VAL A 3 11.94 -43.20 -0.65
CA VAL A 3 11.87 -41.88 -0.01
C VAL A 3 12.24 -40.88 -1.11
N PRO A 4 11.33 -39.96 -1.49
CA PRO A 4 11.67 -38.95 -2.48
C PRO A 4 12.92 -38.20 -2.00
N VAL A 5 13.91 -38.10 -2.88
CA VAL A 5 15.13 -37.34 -2.60
C VAL A 5 14.74 -35.87 -2.61
N HIS A 6 14.45 -35.31 -1.45
CA HIS A 6 14.19 -33.88 -1.31
C HIS A 6 15.44 -33.10 -1.71
N ALA A 7 15.25 -32.08 -2.52
CA ALA A 7 16.30 -31.10 -2.77
C ALA A 7 16.76 -30.49 -1.42
N PRO A 8 18.07 -30.29 -1.21
CA PRO A 8 18.56 -29.67 0.01
C PRO A 8 17.95 -28.29 0.25
N GLU A 9 17.55 -28.02 1.50
CA GLU A 9 16.91 -26.76 1.93
C GLU A 9 17.66 -25.49 1.45
N TRP A 10 18.99 -25.53 1.46
CA TRP A 10 19.85 -24.40 1.05
C TRP A 10 19.61 -23.96 -0.41
N GLN A 11 19.11 -24.84 -1.28
CA GLN A 11 18.81 -24.51 -2.67
C GLN A 11 17.64 -23.51 -2.76
N GLY A 12 16.61 -23.68 -1.94
CA GLY A 12 15.45 -22.78 -1.89
C GLY A 12 15.87 -21.39 -1.44
N TRP A 13 16.70 -21.32 -0.40
CA TRP A 13 17.29 -20.07 0.09
C TRP A 13 18.15 -19.36 -0.97
N VAL A 14 18.96 -20.11 -1.73
CA VAL A 14 19.78 -19.55 -2.82
C VAL A 14 18.90 -18.99 -3.94
N VAL A 15 17.87 -19.71 -4.38
CA VAL A 15 16.94 -19.23 -5.41
C VAL A 15 16.26 -17.93 -4.98
N LEU A 16 15.75 -17.87 -3.76
CA LEU A 16 15.13 -16.67 -3.21
C LEU A 16 16.11 -15.49 -3.12
N ALA A 17 17.35 -15.75 -2.67
CA ALA A 17 18.39 -14.72 -2.60
C ALA A 17 18.77 -14.17 -3.99
N LEU A 18 18.86 -15.05 -4.99
CA LEU A 18 19.13 -14.66 -6.37
C LEU A 18 18.00 -13.82 -6.95
N LEU A 19 16.74 -14.22 -6.73
CA LEU A 19 15.57 -13.45 -7.17
C LEU A 19 15.54 -12.07 -6.50
N ALA A 20 15.70 -12.01 -5.18
CA ALA A 20 15.76 -10.75 -4.44
C ALA A 20 16.88 -9.84 -4.98
N THR A 21 18.08 -10.38 -5.17
CA THR A 21 19.24 -9.66 -5.71
C THR A 21 18.97 -9.15 -7.13
N ALA A 22 18.34 -9.96 -7.98
CA ALA A 22 18.00 -9.58 -9.35
C ALA A 22 17.01 -8.41 -9.38
N PHE A 23 15.94 -8.45 -8.59
CA PHE A 23 14.94 -7.37 -8.55
C PHE A 23 15.48 -6.10 -7.88
N LEU A 24 16.28 -6.22 -6.81
CA LEU A 24 16.96 -5.07 -6.20
C LEU A 24 17.98 -4.45 -7.15
N GLY A 25 18.76 -5.27 -7.85
CA GLY A 25 19.70 -4.84 -8.88
C GLY A 25 19.00 -4.15 -10.05
N ALA A 26 17.88 -4.70 -10.52
CA ALA A 26 17.06 -4.09 -11.57
C ALA A 26 16.45 -2.76 -11.10
N GLY A 27 15.96 -2.68 -9.86
CA GLY A 27 15.50 -1.42 -9.26
C GLY A 27 16.62 -0.38 -9.19
N TRP A 28 17.78 -0.74 -8.68
CA TRP A 28 18.96 0.13 -8.66
C TRP A 28 19.32 0.64 -10.06
N TRP A 29 19.38 -0.27 -11.02
CA TRP A 29 19.74 0.03 -12.40
C TRP A 29 18.71 0.95 -13.09
N LEU A 30 17.42 0.69 -12.91
CA LEU A 30 16.34 1.49 -13.49
C LEU A 30 16.30 2.90 -12.88
N PHE A 31 16.30 3.02 -11.56
CA PHE A 31 15.98 4.27 -10.86
C PHE A 31 17.20 5.10 -10.48
N PHE A 32 18.31 4.48 -10.09
CA PHE A 32 19.36 5.16 -9.33
C PHE A 32 20.71 5.21 -10.05
N SER A 33 21.05 4.21 -10.86
CA SER A 33 22.37 4.17 -11.53
C SER A 33 22.62 5.40 -12.44
N PRO A 34 23.87 5.84 -12.67
CA PRO A 34 24.14 7.02 -13.50
C PRO A 34 23.64 6.88 -14.95
N LEU A 35 23.02 7.92 -15.51
CA LEU A 35 22.66 7.97 -16.93
C LEU A 35 23.77 8.68 -17.73
N PRO A 36 24.25 8.12 -18.86
CA PRO A 36 25.14 8.83 -19.75
C PRO A 36 24.41 10.01 -20.44
N GLY A 37 25.05 11.19 -20.41
CA GLY A 37 24.60 12.46 -21.03
C GLY A 37 24.01 13.48 -20.05
N VAL A 38 24.03 14.77 -20.44
CA VAL A 38 23.57 15.91 -19.62
C VAL A 38 22.04 15.96 -19.53
N ALA A 39 21.53 15.22 -18.54
CA ALA A 39 20.54 15.59 -17.53
C ALA A 39 19.31 16.44 -17.93
N GLY A 40 18.26 15.75 -18.37
CA GLY A 40 16.88 16.13 -18.12
C GLY A 40 16.03 14.85 -18.02
N ALA A 41 15.17 14.74 -17.01
CA ALA A 41 14.14 13.69 -17.03
C ALA A 41 13.28 13.92 -18.28
N ALA A 42 13.10 12.88 -19.09
CA ALA A 42 12.25 13.00 -20.27
C ALA A 42 10.85 13.49 -19.83
N PRO A 43 10.17 14.33 -20.61
CA PRO A 43 8.80 14.70 -20.29
C PRO A 43 7.95 13.44 -20.23
N SER A 44 7.13 13.34 -19.19
CA SER A 44 6.17 12.25 -19.01
C SER A 44 5.27 12.18 -20.26
N ARG A 45 5.20 11.01 -20.90
CA ARG A 45 4.42 10.82 -22.15
C ARG A 45 3.04 10.23 -21.88
N THR A 46 2.79 9.77 -20.66
CA THR A 46 1.52 9.13 -20.31
C THR A 46 0.48 10.17 -19.95
N SER A 47 -0.67 10.14 -20.62
CA SER A 47 -1.77 11.04 -20.29
C SER A 47 -2.33 10.74 -18.89
N PRO A 48 -2.85 11.74 -18.15
CA PRO A 48 -3.54 11.50 -16.88
C PRO A 48 -4.68 10.49 -16.99
N ARG A 49 -5.40 10.46 -18.12
CA ARG A 49 -6.48 9.48 -18.34
C ARG A 49 -5.94 8.06 -18.45
N ALA A 50 -4.82 7.85 -19.14
CA ALA A 50 -4.18 6.54 -19.22
C ALA A 50 -3.69 6.05 -17.85
N ARG A 51 -3.05 6.92 -17.06
CA ARG A 51 -2.63 6.58 -15.68
C ARG A 51 -3.80 6.16 -14.81
N GLN A 52 -4.94 6.87 -14.90
CA GLN A 52 -6.14 6.49 -14.15
C GLN A 52 -6.68 5.12 -14.58
N TRP A 53 -6.70 4.82 -15.88
CA TRP A 53 -7.12 3.50 -16.35
C TRP A 53 -6.19 2.39 -15.86
N VAL A 54 -4.87 2.60 -15.92
CA VAL A 54 -3.90 1.65 -15.34
C VAL A 54 -4.17 1.46 -13.85
N SER A 55 -4.46 2.53 -13.10
CA SER A 55 -4.82 2.44 -11.68
C SER A 55 -6.10 1.62 -11.42
N VAL A 56 -7.13 1.77 -12.25
CA VAL A 56 -8.36 0.95 -12.17
C VAL A 56 -8.05 -0.51 -12.48
N LEU A 57 -7.19 -0.78 -13.46
CA LEU A 57 -6.80 -2.14 -13.81
C LEU A 57 -5.97 -2.81 -12.71
N VAL A 58 -5.07 -2.06 -12.07
CA VAL A 58 -4.34 -2.50 -10.86
C VAL A 58 -5.31 -2.83 -9.74
N LEU A 59 -6.35 -2.01 -9.53
CA LEU A 59 -7.40 -2.31 -8.56
C LEU A 59 -8.13 -3.61 -8.90
N SER A 60 -8.53 -3.80 -10.16
CA SER A 60 -9.18 -5.02 -10.61
C SER A 60 -8.29 -6.27 -10.40
N GLY A 61 -7.01 -6.18 -10.75
CA GLY A 61 -6.04 -7.27 -10.54
C GLY A 61 -5.87 -7.60 -9.05
N GLY A 62 -5.79 -6.57 -8.20
CA GLY A 62 -5.76 -6.74 -6.76
C GLY A 62 -7.02 -7.37 -6.17
N VAL A 63 -8.21 -6.99 -6.66
CA VAL A 63 -9.48 -7.60 -6.23
C VAL A 63 -9.55 -9.07 -6.61
N LEU A 64 -9.14 -9.43 -7.84
CA LEU A 64 -9.06 -10.83 -8.27
C LEU A 64 -8.10 -11.62 -7.39
N PHE A 65 -6.92 -11.06 -7.11
CA PHE A 65 -5.92 -11.68 -6.25
C PHE A 65 -6.46 -11.91 -4.83
N ILE A 66 -7.04 -10.89 -4.19
CA ILE A 66 -7.58 -10.99 -2.82
C ILE A 66 -8.71 -12.02 -2.75
N ALA A 67 -9.64 -11.99 -3.71
CA ALA A 67 -10.73 -12.95 -3.77
C ALA A 67 -10.20 -14.39 -3.96
N GLY A 68 -9.24 -14.57 -4.89
CA GLY A 68 -8.58 -15.85 -5.10
C GLY A 68 -7.85 -16.34 -3.85
N ALA A 69 -7.08 -15.50 -3.16
CA ALA A 69 -6.35 -15.88 -1.95
C ALA A 69 -7.28 -16.24 -0.78
N ARG A 70 -8.42 -15.55 -0.63
CA ARG A 70 -9.42 -15.89 0.40
C ARG A 70 -10.15 -17.19 0.06
N TRP A 71 -10.44 -17.38 -1.22
CA TRP A 71 -11.01 -18.63 -1.70
C TRP A 71 -10.03 -19.78 -1.47
N ASP A 72 -8.75 -19.58 -1.76
CA ASP A 72 -7.67 -20.52 -1.54
C ASP A 72 -7.58 -20.97 -0.09
N GLU A 73 -7.55 -20.01 0.83
CA GLU A 73 -7.56 -20.25 2.27
C GLU A 73 -8.75 -21.12 2.73
N ILE A 74 -9.96 -20.81 2.24
CA ILE A 74 -11.17 -21.62 2.54
C ILE A 74 -11.03 -23.02 1.95
N TRP A 75 -10.46 -23.13 0.74
CA TRP A 75 -10.30 -24.38 0.02
C TRP A 75 -9.30 -25.32 0.73
N HIS A 76 -8.14 -24.81 1.13
CA HIS A 76 -7.17 -25.57 1.92
C HIS A 76 -7.76 -26.05 3.25
N ARG A 77 -8.54 -25.22 3.94
CA ARG A 77 -9.20 -25.63 5.19
C ARG A 77 -10.27 -26.69 4.97
N LYS A 78 -10.96 -26.67 3.82
CA LYS A 78 -12.00 -27.64 3.49
C LYS A 78 -11.42 -29.00 3.09
N PHE A 79 -10.36 -29.01 2.29
CA PHE A 79 -9.86 -30.23 1.65
C PHE A 79 -8.56 -30.76 2.26
N GLY A 80 -7.83 -29.96 3.04
CA GLY A 80 -6.67 -30.40 3.81
C GLY A 80 -5.44 -30.80 3.00
N SER A 81 -5.43 -30.63 1.68
CA SER A 81 -4.29 -30.96 0.84
C SER A 81 -3.44 -29.74 0.50
N PHE A 82 -2.13 -29.96 0.45
CA PHE A 82 -1.11 -29.06 -0.06
C PHE A 82 -0.23 -29.85 -1.05
N GLY A 83 0.16 -29.27 -2.18
CA GLY A 83 1.20 -29.83 -3.07
C GLY A 83 0.76 -30.22 -4.49
N ASP A 84 -0.52 -30.53 -4.72
CA ASP A 84 -1.12 -30.71 -6.06
C ASP A 84 -2.13 -29.57 -6.39
N ASP A 85 -1.90 -28.41 -5.78
CA ASP A 85 -2.81 -27.26 -5.80
C ASP A 85 -2.46 -26.21 -6.85
N PHE A 86 -1.34 -26.35 -7.57
CA PHE A 86 -0.85 -25.31 -8.48
C PHE A 86 -1.90 -24.76 -9.46
N LEU A 87 -2.72 -25.63 -10.05
CA LEU A 87 -3.78 -25.24 -11.00
C LEU A 87 -5.17 -25.25 -10.38
N TRP A 88 -5.28 -25.15 -9.06
CA TRP A 88 -6.57 -25.10 -8.41
C TRP A 88 -7.36 -23.85 -8.82
N PRO A 89 -8.70 -23.94 -8.86
CA PRO A 89 -9.54 -22.80 -9.19
C PRO A 89 -9.21 -21.50 -8.46
N PRO A 90 -8.97 -21.47 -7.12
CA PRO A 90 -8.53 -20.26 -6.44
C PRO A 90 -7.18 -19.70 -6.94
N HIS A 91 -6.18 -20.56 -7.16
CA HIS A 91 -4.89 -20.16 -7.72
C HIS A 91 -5.02 -19.58 -9.13
N LEU A 92 -5.85 -20.17 -9.99
CA LEU A 92 -6.11 -19.60 -11.33
C LEU A 92 -6.71 -18.19 -11.24
N MET A 93 -7.56 -17.92 -10.25
CA MET A 93 -8.09 -16.57 -10.00
C MET A 93 -7.01 -15.61 -9.49
N MET A 94 -6.12 -16.08 -8.61
CA MET A 94 -4.95 -15.32 -8.18
C MET A 94 -4.06 -14.98 -9.37
N TYR A 95 -3.68 -15.99 -10.16
CA TYR A 95 -2.83 -15.85 -11.34
C TYR A 95 -3.45 -14.94 -12.39
N ALA A 96 -4.77 -14.94 -12.56
CA ALA A 96 -5.45 -13.97 -13.42
C ALA A 96 -5.23 -12.53 -12.92
N GLY A 97 -5.33 -12.29 -11.60
CA GLY A 97 -5.02 -10.99 -10.99
C GLY A 97 -3.54 -10.59 -11.15
N LEU A 98 -2.62 -11.52 -10.90
CA LEU A 98 -1.18 -11.32 -11.06
C LEU A 98 -0.80 -11.03 -12.51
N GLY A 99 -1.28 -11.86 -13.43
CA GLY A 99 -1.06 -11.74 -14.87
C GLY A 99 -1.62 -10.44 -15.42
N LEU A 100 -2.79 -10.00 -14.95
CA LEU A 100 -3.35 -8.70 -15.32
C LEU A 100 -2.39 -7.56 -14.95
N ASN A 101 -1.87 -7.56 -13.72
CA ASN A 101 -0.90 -6.56 -13.27
C ASN A 101 0.42 -6.62 -14.07
N ALA A 102 0.90 -7.84 -14.35
CA ALA A 102 2.14 -8.07 -15.11
C ALA A 102 2.02 -7.61 -16.58
N VAL A 103 0.89 -7.88 -17.24
CA VAL A 103 0.63 -7.41 -18.61
C VAL A 103 0.64 -5.89 -18.66
N PHE A 104 0.07 -5.19 -17.68
CA PHE A 104 0.12 -3.73 -17.66
C PHE A 104 1.48 -3.16 -17.27
N ALA A 105 2.23 -3.86 -16.44
CA ALA A 105 3.63 -3.58 -16.17
C ALA A 105 4.46 -3.63 -17.45
N VAL A 106 4.35 -4.73 -18.21
CA VAL A 106 5.08 -4.94 -19.46
C VAL A 106 4.59 -3.99 -20.55
N ALA A 107 3.28 -3.83 -20.73
CA ALA A 107 2.72 -2.89 -21.69
C ALA A 107 3.09 -1.44 -21.35
N GLY A 108 3.08 -1.09 -20.07
CA GLY A 108 3.52 0.20 -19.54
C GLY A 108 5.00 0.45 -19.85
N LEU A 109 5.86 -0.53 -19.60
CA LEU A 109 7.30 -0.47 -19.92
C LEU A 109 7.58 -0.48 -21.43
N ALA A 110 6.80 -1.19 -22.24
CA ALA A 110 6.96 -1.24 -23.70
C ALA A 110 6.51 0.07 -24.37
N VAL A 111 5.39 0.64 -23.92
CA VAL A 111 4.92 1.98 -24.31
C VAL A 111 5.92 3.03 -23.84
N ALA A 112 6.43 2.88 -22.61
CA ALA A 112 7.42 3.77 -22.03
C ALA A 112 8.76 3.74 -22.80
N GLY A 113 9.31 2.54 -23.04
CA GLY A 113 10.60 2.33 -23.69
C GLY A 113 10.61 2.67 -25.18
N GLY A 114 9.48 3.08 -25.76
CA GLY A 114 9.40 3.42 -27.18
C GLY A 114 9.47 2.21 -28.11
N LEU A 115 9.46 0.97 -27.58
CA LEU A 115 9.42 -0.27 -28.38
C LEU A 115 8.24 -0.27 -29.37
N ALA A 116 7.14 0.39 -29.02
CA ALA A 116 5.94 0.48 -29.84
C ALA A 116 5.93 1.64 -30.87
N ARG A 117 6.97 2.50 -30.94
CA ARG A 117 6.94 3.66 -31.85
C ARG A 117 8.26 3.85 -32.59
N ARG A 118 8.14 4.11 -33.90
CA ARG A 118 9.27 4.43 -34.79
C ARG A 118 10.11 5.58 -34.22
N PRO A 119 11.44 5.55 -34.39
CA PRO A 119 12.31 6.64 -34.00
C PRO A 119 11.84 7.90 -34.70
N GLN A 120 11.31 8.86 -33.96
CA GLN A 120 11.08 10.19 -34.51
C GLN A 120 12.43 10.88 -34.44
N GLN A 121 13.16 10.80 -35.56
CA GLN A 121 14.44 11.42 -35.83
C GLN A 121 14.29 12.94 -35.70
N ARG A 122 14.37 13.45 -34.47
CA ARG A 122 14.37 14.88 -34.20
C ARG A 122 15.71 15.20 -33.52
N ASP A 123 16.53 15.94 -34.25
CA ASP A 123 17.64 16.74 -33.73
C ASP A 123 18.96 16.03 -33.40
N GLY A 124 19.45 15.14 -34.28
CA GLY A 124 20.89 14.84 -34.43
C GLY A 124 21.65 14.25 -33.22
N LEU A 125 20.99 14.01 -32.09
CA LEU A 125 21.57 13.34 -30.94
C LEU A 125 21.60 11.82 -31.19
N PRO A 126 22.71 11.13 -30.87
CA PRO A 126 22.78 9.67 -30.94
C PRO A 126 21.61 9.06 -30.18
N GLU A 127 20.80 8.28 -30.90
CA GLU A 127 19.59 7.69 -30.41
C GLU A 127 19.86 6.88 -29.14
N GLY A 128 19.13 7.15 -28.06
CA GLY A 128 19.03 6.20 -26.95
C GLY A 128 18.07 5.07 -27.30
N THR A 129 18.34 4.31 -28.36
CA THR A 129 17.60 3.09 -28.69
C THR A 129 17.95 1.98 -27.69
N GLY A 130 16.97 1.15 -27.32
CA GLY A 130 17.16 0.04 -26.39
C GLY A 130 17.15 0.44 -24.90
N TRP A 131 18.03 -0.19 -24.10
CA TRP A 131 17.98 -0.19 -22.64
C TRP A 131 18.11 1.21 -22.00
N LEU A 132 18.84 2.13 -22.65
CA LEU A 132 18.99 3.51 -22.17
C LEU A 132 17.65 4.27 -22.21
N GLY A 133 16.84 4.03 -23.25
CA GLY A 133 15.51 4.63 -23.41
C GLY A 133 14.55 4.19 -22.31
N ILE A 134 14.56 2.90 -21.96
CA ILE A 134 13.75 2.34 -20.86
C ILE A 134 14.08 3.04 -19.55
N ARG A 135 15.37 3.19 -19.19
CA ARG A 135 15.78 3.86 -17.94
C ARG A 135 15.35 5.32 -17.90
N ARG A 136 15.55 6.06 -19.01
CA ARG A 136 15.12 7.47 -19.11
C ARG A 136 13.61 7.61 -18.93
N GLN A 137 12.83 6.71 -19.52
CA GLN A 137 11.38 6.76 -19.37
C GLN A 137 10.90 6.29 -18.00
N VAL A 138 11.49 5.24 -17.41
CA VAL A 138 11.16 4.83 -16.04
C VAL A 138 11.39 5.99 -15.06
N ARG A 139 12.45 6.78 -15.24
CA ARG A 139 12.69 7.98 -14.42
C ARG A 139 11.73 9.14 -14.72
N ALA A 140 11.20 9.21 -15.94
CA ALA A 140 10.15 10.15 -16.32
C ALA A 140 8.76 9.74 -15.77
N GLU A 141 8.53 8.44 -15.59
CA GLU A 141 7.28 7.84 -15.13
C GLU A 141 7.53 6.80 -14.02
N PRO A 142 8.04 7.23 -12.85
CA PRO A 142 8.55 6.32 -11.82
C PRO A 142 7.49 5.35 -11.30
N MET A 143 6.21 5.74 -11.30
CA MET A 143 5.10 4.87 -10.90
C MET A 143 4.82 3.74 -11.87
N ILE A 144 4.97 3.98 -13.18
CA ILE A 144 4.80 2.93 -14.18
C ILE A 144 5.98 1.97 -14.11
N GLY A 145 7.20 2.49 -13.96
CA GLY A 145 8.38 1.64 -13.78
C GLY A 145 8.34 0.82 -12.49
N PHE A 146 7.86 1.42 -11.40
CA PHE A 146 7.75 0.74 -10.10
C PHE A 146 6.66 -0.33 -10.12
N LEU A 147 5.50 -0.04 -10.73
CA LEU A 147 4.48 -1.04 -11.04
C LEU A 147 5.06 -2.18 -11.89
N GLY A 148 5.82 -1.82 -12.93
CA GLY A 148 6.62 -2.71 -13.77
C GLY A 148 7.40 -3.75 -12.99
N LEU A 149 8.33 -3.24 -12.17
CA LEU A 149 9.26 -4.03 -11.39
C LEU A 149 8.55 -4.89 -10.34
N THR A 150 7.60 -4.32 -9.61
CA THR A 150 6.91 -5.00 -8.51
C THR A 150 5.95 -6.07 -9.01
N ALA A 151 5.22 -5.84 -10.12
CA ALA A 151 4.37 -6.87 -10.72
C ALA A 151 5.19 -8.04 -11.30
N MET A 152 6.36 -7.77 -11.90
CA MET A 152 7.26 -8.84 -12.35
C MET A 152 7.83 -9.63 -11.17
N SER A 153 8.20 -8.95 -10.08
CA SER A 153 8.62 -9.62 -8.83
C SER A 153 7.50 -10.46 -8.24
N GLN A 154 6.26 -9.99 -8.34
CA GLN A 154 5.07 -10.73 -7.91
C GLN A 154 4.85 -11.98 -8.77
N MET A 155 5.00 -11.90 -10.10
CA MET A 155 4.91 -13.08 -10.98
C MET A 155 6.00 -14.11 -10.69
N ALA A 156 7.20 -13.67 -10.31
CA ALA A 156 8.28 -14.56 -9.92
C ALA A 156 7.97 -15.35 -8.63
N SER A 157 7.00 -14.91 -7.82
CA SER A 157 6.57 -15.67 -6.64
C SER A 157 5.87 -16.98 -7.00
N ILE A 158 5.20 -17.08 -8.16
CA ILE A 158 4.49 -18.29 -8.58
C ILE A 158 5.43 -19.51 -8.68
N PRO A 159 6.52 -19.49 -9.48
CA PRO A 159 7.46 -20.60 -9.49
C PRO A 159 8.28 -20.70 -8.19
N SER A 160 8.44 -19.60 -7.44
CA SER A 160 9.17 -19.63 -6.16
C SER A 160 8.40 -20.39 -5.08
N ASP A 161 7.08 -20.28 -5.09
CA ASP A 161 6.15 -20.95 -4.18
C ASP A 161 6.16 -22.47 -4.40
N LEU A 162 6.08 -22.90 -5.66
CA LEU A 162 6.29 -24.29 -6.06
C LEU A 162 7.62 -24.86 -5.56
N LEU A 163 8.72 -24.15 -5.86
CA LEU A 163 10.06 -24.57 -5.44
C LEU A 163 10.19 -24.60 -3.91
N TRP A 164 9.57 -23.66 -3.22
CA TRP A 164 9.54 -23.63 -1.76
C TRP A 164 8.86 -24.88 -1.21
N HIS A 165 7.71 -25.27 -1.74
CA HIS A 165 7.01 -26.48 -1.33
C HIS A 165 7.78 -27.77 -1.62
N GLU A 166 8.49 -27.82 -2.74
CA GLU A 166 9.33 -28.97 -3.11
C GLU A 166 10.56 -29.13 -2.20
N ILE A 167 11.17 -28.01 -1.79
CA ILE A 167 12.44 -27.97 -1.06
C ILE A 167 12.25 -27.97 0.45
N ILE A 168 11.35 -27.12 0.95
CA ILE A 168 11.15 -26.88 2.40
C ILE A 168 9.92 -27.62 2.92
N GLY A 169 8.92 -27.82 2.07
CA GLY A 169 7.70 -28.56 2.40
C GLY A 169 6.43 -27.70 2.39
N PRO A 170 5.28 -28.30 2.73
CA PRO A 170 4.00 -27.60 2.71
C PRO A 170 4.01 -26.43 3.69
N ASP A 171 3.32 -25.36 3.32
CA ASP A 171 3.23 -24.20 4.19
C ASP A 171 2.45 -24.54 5.45
N LEU A 172 3.19 -24.67 6.56
CA LEU A 172 2.61 -24.87 7.87
C LEU A 172 1.74 -23.68 8.28
N THR A 173 2.03 -22.49 7.72
CA THR A 173 1.44 -21.23 8.16
C THR A 173 1.42 -20.16 7.07
N ALA A 174 0.49 -19.21 7.16
CA ALA A 174 0.41 -18.05 6.26
C ALA A 174 1.61 -17.09 6.38
N TRP A 175 2.46 -17.27 7.39
CA TRP A 175 3.66 -16.46 7.61
C TRP A 175 4.91 -17.07 6.96
N SER A 176 4.72 -18.03 6.05
CA SER A 176 5.82 -18.50 5.20
C SER A 176 6.41 -17.35 4.38
N LEU A 177 7.67 -17.50 4.01
CA LEU A 177 8.38 -16.46 3.27
C LEU A 177 7.73 -16.15 1.91
N PRO A 178 7.27 -17.14 1.10
CA PRO A 178 6.55 -16.86 -0.14
C PRO A 178 5.30 -16.01 0.09
N HIS A 179 4.47 -16.33 1.09
CA HIS A 179 3.27 -15.56 1.42
C HIS A 179 3.57 -14.13 1.85
N LEU A 180 4.59 -13.91 2.69
CA LEU A 180 5.02 -12.57 3.10
C LEU A 180 5.54 -11.77 1.90
N LEU A 181 6.34 -12.38 1.03
CA LEU A 181 6.85 -11.74 -0.18
C LEU A 181 5.71 -11.39 -1.14
N LEU A 182 4.75 -12.30 -1.31
CA LEU A 182 3.56 -12.09 -2.13
C LEU A 182 2.68 -10.99 -1.56
N ALA A 183 2.48 -10.93 -0.24
CA ALA A 183 1.78 -9.82 0.42
C ALA A 183 2.48 -8.48 0.15
N ILE A 184 3.79 -8.40 0.44
CA ILE A 184 4.61 -7.19 0.26
C ILE A 184 4.56 -6.69 -1.19
N THR A 185 4.76 -7.58 -2.16
CA THR A 185 4.74 -7.23 -3.59
C THR A 185 3.34 -6.84 -4.07
N THR A 186 2.28 -7.54 -3.62
CA THR A 186 0.88 -7.15 -3.88
C THR A 186 0.58 -5.75 -3.34
N GLY A 187 0.98 -5.47 -2.10
CA GLY A 187 0.86 -4.15 -1.50
C GLY A 187 1.61 -3.09 -2.31
N ALA A 188 2.85 -3.37 -2.71
CA ALA A 188 3.65 -2.45 -3.52
C ALA A 188 3.00 -2.13 -4.88
N VAL A 189 2.42 -3.13 -5.55
CA VAL A 189 1.64 -2.96 -6.79
C VAL A 189 0.42 -2.06 -6.57
N LEU A 190 -0.36 -2.31 -5.52
CA LEU A 190 -1.53 -1.49 -5.17
C LEU A 190 -1.12 -0.03 -4.84
N TRP A 191 0.00 0.15 -4.16
CA TRP A 191 0.59 1.46 -3.85
C TRP A 191 1.11 2.20 -5.10
N ALA A 192 1.65 1.49 -6.09
CA ALA A 192 1.95 2.05 -7.40
C ALA A 192 0.66 2.55 -8.07
N GLY A 193 -0.42 1.76 -7.99
CA GLY A 193 -1.76 2.14 -8.42
C GLY A 193 -2.27 3.41 -7.75
N VAL A 194 -2.02 3.58 -6.44
CA VAL A 194 -2.35 4.80 -5.69
C VAL A 194 -1.63 6.00 -6.30
N GLY A 195 -0.31 5.91 -6.52
CA GLY A 195 0.47 6.96 -7.16
C GLY A 195 -0.06 7.37 -8.53
N LEU A 196 -0.41 6.38 -9.37
CA LEU A 196 -1.01 6.60 -10.69
C LEU A 196 -2.37 7.30 -10.61
N SER A 197 -3.23 6.92 -9.66
CA SER A 197 -4.51 7.59 -9.48
C SER A 197 -4.34 9.05 -9.06
N ARG A 198 -3.40 9.33 -8.15
CA ARG A 198 -3.10 10.70 -7.71
C ARG A 198 -2.54 11.55 -8.83
N ALA A 199 -1.65 11.00 -9.66
CA ALA A 199 -1.14 11.66 -10.88
C ALA A 199 -2.24 12.04 -11.88
N SER A 200 -3.46 11.50 -11.68
CA SER A 200 -4.61 11.69 -12.55
C SER A 200 -5.72 12.53 -11.94
N ALA A 201 -5.59 12.93 -10.66
CA ALA A 201 -6.66 13.55 -9.88
C ALA A 201 -7.17 14.89 -10.45
N ARG A 202 -6.32 15.62 -11.19
CA ARG A 202 -6.71 16.88 -11.86
C ARG A 202 -7.77 16.67 -12.93
N VAL A 203 -7.72 15.54 -13.65
CA VAL A 203 -8.62 15.21 -14.75
C VAL A 203 -9.83 14.40 -14.25
N TRP A 204 -9.64 13.55 -13.23
CA TRP A 204 -10.68 12.68 -12.67
C TRP A 204 -11.09 13.10 -11.26
N ARG A 205 -11.50 14.37 -11.09
CA ARG A 205 -11.86 14.91 -9.77
C ARG A 205 -12.93 14.03 -9.11
N GLY A 206 -12.72 13.66 -7.84
CA GLY A 206 -13.61 12.78 -7.07
C GLY A 206 -13.45 11.30 -7.40
N ARG A 207 -13.49 10.90 -8.68
CA ARG A 207 -13.32 9.49 -9.09
C ARG A 207 -11.93 8.93 -8.75
N ALA A 208 -10.89 9.74 -8.94
CA ALA A 208 -9.53 9.36 -8.53
C ALA A 208 -9.43 9.13 -7.02
N ASP A 209 -10.18 9.87 -6.19
CA ASP A 209 -10.17 9.66 -4.75
C ASP A 209 -10.85 8.34 -4.37
N ILE A 210 -11.94 7.96 -5.06
CA ILE A 210 -12.59 6.65 -4.86
C ILE A 210 -11.63 5.53 -5.19
N VAL A 211 -10.99 5.56 -6.37
CA VAL A 211 -10.02 4.53 -6.77
C VAL A 211 -8.82 4.48 -5.81
N THR A 212 -8.32 5.65 -5.38
CA THR A 212 -7.28 5.75 -4.35
C THR A 212 -7.70 5.04 -3.06
N VAL A 213 -8.90 5.32 -2.55
CA VAL A 213 -9.43 4.71 -1.32
C VAL A 213 -9.58 3.20 -1.49
N CYS A 214 -10.12 2.74 -2.61
CA CYS A 214 -10.28 1.31 -2.88
C CYS A 214 -8.94 0.58 -2.99
N LEU A 215 -7.92 1.19 -3.59
CA LEU A 215 -6.57 0.60 -3.67
C LEU A 215 -5.90 0.50 -2.29
N ILE A 216 -6.03 1.54 -1.46
CA ILE A 216 -5.51 1.50 -0.08
C ILE A 216 -6.27 0.46 0.75
N ALA A 217 -7.59 0.34 0.56
CA ALA A 217 -8.40 -0.68 1.22
C ALA A 217 -8.05 -2.10 0.77
N ALA A 218 -7.83 -2.31 -0.53
CA ALA A 218 -7.35 -3.60 -1.06
C ALA A 218 -5.99 -3.97 -0.44
N SER A 219 -5.07 -3.00 -0.32
CA SER A 219 -3.76 -3.21 0.31
C SER A 219 -3.91 -3.58 1.79
N LEU A 220 -4.78 -2.87 2.52
CA LEU A 220 -5.12 -3.19 3.90
C LEU A 220 -5.66 -4.62 4.03
N VAL A 221 -6.64 -5.00 3.20
CA VAL A 221 -7.28 -6.32 3.24
C VAL A 221 -6.28 -7.44 2.97
N SER A 222 -5.42 -7.26 1.96
CA SER A 222 -4.39 -8.24 1.60
C SER A 222 -3.37 -8.42 2.72
N MET A 223 -2.88 -7.34 3.32
CA MET A 223 -1.93 -7.40 4.45
C MET A 223 -2.56 -8.00 5.70
N MET A 224 -3.80 -7.62 6.01
CA MET A 224 -4.52 -8.17 7.16
C MET A 224 -4.80 -9.66 6.97
N GLN A 225 -5.17 -10.10 5.77
CA GLN A 225 -5.39 -11.52 5.48
C GLN A 225 -4.19 -12.38 5.90
N ILE A 226 -3.01 -12.06 5.37
CA ILE A 226 -1.78 -12.81 5.67
C ILE A 226 -1.37 -12.59 7.13
N GLY A 227 -1.47 -11.35 7.61
CA GLY A 227 -1.03 -10.99 8.95
C GLY A 227 -1.87 -11.55 10.09
N THR A 228 -3.17 -11.82 9.88
CA THR A 228 -4.09 -12.21 10.96
C THR A 228 -4.88 -13.49 10.74
N THR A 229 -4.77 -14.15 9.58
CA THR A 229 -5.53 -15.37 9.28
C THR A 229 -5.45 -16.44 10.37
N GLU A 230 -4.26 -16.74 10.89
CA GLU A 230 -4.07 -17.78 11.90
C GLU A 230 -4.99 -17.55 13.12
N TRP A 231 -5.02 -16.31 13.63
CA TRP A 231 -5.87 -15.91 14.75
C TRP A 231 -7.34 -15.79 14.38
N ASP A 232 -7.66 -15.29 13.19
CA ASP A 232 -9.04 -15.16 12.75
C ASP A 232 -9.70 -16.55 12.58
N TRP A 233 -8.91 -17.59 12.34
CA TRP A 233 -9.39 -18.97 12.23
C TRP A 233 -9.02 -19.88 13.41
N ALA A 234 -8.63 -19.32 14.57
CA ALA A 234 -8.25 -20.09 15.76
C ALA A 234 -9.44 -20.76 16.47
N VAL A 235 -10.31 -21.43 15.71
CA VAL A 235 -11.62 -21.90 16.17
C VAL A 235 -11.63 -23.41 16.47
N ASP A 236 -10.81 -24.19 15.77
CA ASP A 236 -10.63 -25.65 15.99
C ASP A 236 -9.30 -25.98 16.69
N VAL A 237 -9.13 -27.23 17.14
CA VAL A 237 -7.96 -27.66 17.92
C VAL A 237 -6.65 -27.57 17.12
N GLY A 238 -6.68 -27.87 15.81
CA GLY A 238 -5.48 -27.87 14.97
C GLY A 238 -4.97 -26.45 14.68
N SER A 239 -5.89 -25.55 14.30
CA SER A 239 -5.60 -24.13 14.09
C SER A 239 -5.17 -23.41 15.37
N ARG A 240 -5.72 -23.81 16.54
CA ARG A 240 -5.28 -23.27 17.83
C ARG A 240 -3.83 -23.63 18.15
N ALA A 241 -3.39 -24.86 17.88
CA ALA A 241 -2.01 -25.24 18.16
C ALA A 241 -0.98 -24.35 17.45
N ILE A 242 -1.29 -23.90 16.21
CA ILE A 242 -0.46 -22.94 15.48
C ILE A 242 -0.42 -21.60 16.22
N VAL A 243 -1.58 -21.07 16.61
CA VAL A 243 -1.70 -19.78 17.30
C VAL A 243 -1.05 -19.82 18.69
N ASP A 244 -1.18 -20.93 19.41
CA ASP A 244 -0.58 -21.14 20.74
C ASP A 244 0.96 -21.18 20.67
N ALA A 245 1.51 -21.59 19.51
CA ALA A 245 2.94 -21.53 19.24
C ALA A 245 3.42 -20.12 18.84
N ARG A 246 2.51 -19.16 18.63
CA ARG A 246 2.86 -17.76 18.33
C ARG A 246 2.89 -16.91 19.60
N PRO A 247 3.73 -15.87 19.65
CA PRO A 247 3.60 -14.86 20.67
C PRO A 247 2.23 -14.16 20.54
N ILE A 248 1.39 -14.25 21.57
CA ILE A 248 0.02 -13.68 21.56
C ILE A 248 0.01 -12.18 21.25
N TRP A 249 1.06 -11.47 21.67
CA TRP A 249 1.22 -10.04 21.39
C TRP A 249 1.41 -9.71 19.90
N ALA A 250 1.77 -10.68 19.05
CA ALA A 250 2.03 -10.45 17.64
C ALA A 250 0.77 -10.00 16.89
N TRP A 251 -0.39 -10.60 17.17
CA TRP A 251 -1.66 -10.22 16.54
C TRP A 251 -2.01 -8.74 16.73
N PRO A 252 -2.06 -8.20 17.97
CA PRO A 252 -2.42 -6.81 18.14
C PRO A 252 -1.36 -5.87 17.57
N VAL A 253 -0.08 -6.28 17.54
CA VAL A 253 0.99 -5.51 16.87
C VAL A 253 0.76 -5.48 15.35
N VAL A 254 0.41 -6.59 14.72
CA VAL A 254 0.12 -6.63 13.27
C VAL A 254 -1.08 -5.76 12.94
N CYS A 255 -2.20 -5.91 13.65
CA CYS A 255 -3.37 -5.04 13.50
C CYS A 255 -3.01 -3.56 13.70
N ALA A 256 -2.16 -3.27 14.70
CA ALA A 256 -1.69 -1.92 15.00
C ALA A 256 -0.90 -1.30 13.85
N VAL A 257 0.16 -1.98 13.43
CA VAL A 257 1.09 -1.52 12.40
C VAL A 257 0.37 -1.41 11.05
N VAL A 258 -0.32 -2.47 10.61
CA VAL A 258 -0.98 -2.51 9.31
C VAL A 258 -2.12 -1.49 9.27
N GLY A 259 -2.95 -1.45 10.31
CA GLY A 259 -4.07 -0.51 10.39
C GLY A 259 -3.63 0.95 10.40
N SER A 260 -2.59 1.30 11.17
CA SER A 260 -2.11 2.68 11.28
C SER A 260 -1.47 3.16 9.99
N VAL A 261 -0.65 2.31 9.34
CA VAL A 261 -0.04 2.57 8.03
C VAL A 261 -1.10 2.97 7.01
N HIS A 262 -2.16 2.18 6.86
CA HIS A 262 -3.21 2.44 5.87
C HIS A 262 -4.12 3.62 6.25
N ALA A 263 -4.40 3.85 7.55
CA ALA A 263 -5.16 5.02 8.00
C ALA A 263 -4.40 6.34 7.77
N ILE A 264 -3.09 6.36 8.04
CA ILE A 264 -2.23 7.54 7.81
C ILE A 264 -2.05 7.78 6.31
N ALA A 265 -1.85 6.71 5.54
CA ALA A 265 -1.83 6.73 4.09
C ALA A 265 -3.07 7.39 3.50
N ALA A 266 -4.26 6.86 3.82
CA ALA A 266 -5.53 7.31 3.28
C ALA A 266 -5.72 8.82 3.47
N ARG A 267 -5.48 9.30 4.70
CA ARG A 267 -5.58 10.73 5.03
C ARG A 267 -4.54 11.57 4.31
N THR A 268 -3.29 11.14 4.33
CA THR A 268 -2.17 11.90 3.74
C THR A 268 -2.33 12.04 2.22
N VAL A 269 -2.70 10.95 1.54
CA VAL A 269 -2.83 10.91 0.08
C VAL A 269 -4.05 11.69 -0.40
N THR A 270 -5.19 11.57 0.30
CA THR A 270 -6.47 12.17 -0.13
C THR A 270 -6.68 13.59 0.41
N GLY A 271 -6.10 13.92 1.56
CA GLY A 271 -6.33 15.17 2.28
C GLY A 271 -7.77 15.32 2.82
N ARG A 272 -8.56 14.24 2.83
CA ARG A 272 -9.98 14.26 3.20
C ARG A 272 -10.21 13.63 4.57
N ILE A 273 -11.19 14.16 5.29
CA ILE A 273 -11.69 13.57 6.53
C ILE A 273 -12.57 12.38 6.17
N GLY A 274 -12.47 11.30 6.93
CA GLY A 274 -13.31 10.11 6.77
C GLY A 274 -12.69 9.04 5.87
N THR A 275 -11.54 9.29 5.24
CA THR A 275 -10.93 8.34 4.30
C THR A 275 -10.23 7.19 5.01
N ALA A 276 -9.68 7.40 6.21
CA ALA A 276 -9.18 6.29 7.02
C ALA A 276 -10.33 5.36 7.42
N THR A 277 -11.44 5.94 7.89
CA THR A 277 -12.65 5.20 8.27
C THR A 277 -13.24 4.45 7.08
N ALA A 278 -13.31 5.09 5.90
CA ALA A 278 -13.79 4.44 4.68
C ALA A 278 -12.91 3.23 4.28
N VAL A 279 -11.59 3.38 4.34
CA VAL A 279 -10.64 2.28 4.08
C VAL A 279 -10.86 1.10 5.03
N ALA A 280 -10.95 1.37 6.34
CA ALA A 280 -11.21 0.33 7.34
C ALA A 280 -12.61 -0.30 7.18
N GLY A 281 -13.62 0.50 6.86
CA GLY A 281 -14.99 0.04 6.61
C GLY A 281 -15.10 -0.89 5.41
N ILE A 282 -14.41 -0.59 4.31
CA ILE A 282 -14.31 -1.52 3.16
C ILE A 282 -13.66 -2.83 3.61
N GLY A 283 -12.58 -2.77 4.41
CA GLY A 283 -11.93 -3.97 4.94
C GLY A 283 -12.87 -4.84 5.79
N VAL A 284 -13.69 -4.20 6.62
CA VAL A 284 -14.76 -4.89 7.38
C VAL A 284 -15.78 -5.55 6.48
N VAL A 285 -16.24 -4.88 5.42
CA VAL A 285 -17.21 -5.46 4.49
C VAL A 285 -16.62 -6.70 3.81
N VAL A 286 -15.39 -6.62 3.31
CA VAL A 286 -14.72 -7.75 2.66
C VAL A 286 -14.52 -8.91 3.63
N GLN A 287 -14.01 -8.64 4.84
CA GLN A 287 -13.87 -9.68 5.87
C GLN A 287 -15.23 -10.28 6.26
N GLY A 288 -16.29 -9.47 6.34
CA GLY A 288 -17.65 -9.93 6.63
C GLY A 288 -18.16 -10.93 5.59
N ILE A 289 -17.91 -10.67 4.30
CA ILE A 289 -18.22 -11.61 3.22
C ILE A 289 -17.43 -12.92 3.40
N THR A 290 -16.12 -12.84 3.69
CA THR A 290 -15.30 -14.02 3.96
C THR A 290 -15.83 -14.81 5.16
N VAL A 291 -16.25 -14.15 6.24
CA VAL A 291 -16.83 -14.80 7.42
C VAL A 291 -18.13 -15.51 7.08
N MET A 292 -19.01 -14.87 6.31
CA MET A 292 -20.26 -15.48 5.87
C MET A 292 -20.01 -16.74 5.03
N VAL A 293 -19.17 -16.65 4.00
CA VAL A 293 -18.86 -17.79 3.13
C VAL A 293 -18.09 -18.87 3.89
N GLY A 294 -17.08 -18.48 4.67
CA GLY A 294 -16.26 -19.41 5.45
C GLY A 294 -17.06 -20.19 6.49
N ARG A 295 -18.05 -19.55 7.13
CA ARG A 295 -18.96 -20.23 8.08
C ARG A 295 -19.85 -21.27 7.43
N GLU A 296 -20.32 -20.97 6.23
CA GLU A 296 -21.16 -21.89 5.45
C GLU A 296 -20.35 -23.09 4.97
N VAL A 297 -19.12 -22.84 4.50
CA VAL A 297 -18.28 -23.86 3.83
C VAL A 297 -17.43 -24.66 4.80
N VAL A 298 -16.92 -24.03 5.87
CA VAL A 298 -16.01 -24.62 6.87
C VAL A 298 -16.40 -24.15 8.28
N PRO A 299 -17.44 -24.73 8.91
CA PRO A 299 -17.85 -24.35 10.26
C PRO A 299 -16.74 -24.57 11.31
N PRO A 300 -16.57 -23.65 12.28
CA PRO A 300 -17.38 -22.46 12.57
C PRO A 300 -16.90 -21.18 11.83
N GLY A 301 -16.02 -21.32 10.84
CA GLY A 301 -15.53 -20.23 9.98
C GLY A 301 -14.58 -19.24 10.68
N PRO A 302 -14.12 -18.21 9.96
CA PRO A 302 -13.26 -17.19 10.53
C PRO A 302 -14.01 -16.19 11.41
N GLY A 303 -13.25 -15.43 12.19
CA GLY A 303 -13.65 -14.25 12.91
C GLY A 303 -13.57 -12.96 12.08
N ILE A 304 -14.12 -11.89 12.64
CA ILE A 304 -14.07 -10.51 12.10
C ILE A 304 -13.23 -9.57 12.97
N ALA A 305 -12.52 -10.14 13.95
CA ALA A 305 -11.84 -9.44 15.03
C ALA A 305 -10.83 -8.41 14.50
N SER A 306 -9.97 -8.90 13.61
CA SER A 306 -8.87 -8.15 13.01
C SER A 306 -9.38 -6.91 12.27
N ALA A 307 -10.37 -7.09 11.40
CA ALA A 307 -10.98 -6.00 10.63
C ALA A 307 -11.68 -4.96 11.53
N MET A 308 -12.42 -5.39 12.55
CA MET A 308 -13.09 -4.47 13.48
C MET A 308 -12.12 -3.63 14.29
N SER A 309 -11.02 -4.24 14.73
CA SER A 309 -10.02 -3.55 15.54
C SER A 309 -9.43 -2.32 14.83
N VAL A 310 -9.25 -2.40 13.50
CA VAL A 310 -8.71 -1.30 12.68
C VAL A 310 -9.70 -0.14 12.54
N VAL A 311 -11.02 -0.39 12.57
CA VAL A 311 -12.06 0.65 12.43
C VAL A 311 -12.00 1.66 13.56
N PHE A 312 -11.82 1.23 14.81
CA PHE A 312 -11.77 2.15 15.95
C PHE A 312 -10.57 3.09 15.88
N GLY A 313 -9.39 2.56 15.52
CA GLY A 313 -8.22 3.39 15.28
C GLY A 313 -8.45 4.36 14.11
N ALA A 314 -9.07 3.91 13.03
CA ALA A 314 -9.37 4.74 11.86
C ALA A 314 -10.35 5.90 12.18
N LEU A 315 -11.40 5.63 12.97
CA LEU A 315 -12.34 6.65 13.46
C LEU A 315 -11.64 7.69 14.32
N ALA A 316 -10.80 7.25 15.27
CA ALA A 316 -10.03 8.16 16.12
C ALA A 316 -9.07 9.03 15.29
N ALA A 317 -8.42 8.44 14.29
CA ALA A 317 -7.54 9.13 13.35
C ALA A 317 -8.28 10.21 12.53
N ASP A 318 -9.49 9.92 12.05
CA ASP A 318 -10.32 10.89 11.32
C ASP A 318 -10.90 11.99 12.22
N ALA A 319 -11.36 11.64 13.43
CA ALA A 319 -11.85 12.61 14.42
C ALA A 319 -10.75 13.59 14.85
N TRP A 320 -9.55 13.08 15.10
CA TRP A 320 -8.37 13.90 15.38
C TRP A 320 -8.03 14.82 14.20
N TRP A 321 -8.06 14.30 12.97
CA TRP A 321 -7.78 15.09 11.77
C TRP A 321 -8.81 16.21 11.53
N TRP A 322 -10.09 15.93 11.75
CA TRP A 322 -11.15 16.93 11.68
C TRP A 322 -10.95 18.06 12.69
N ARG A 323 -10.64 17.72 13.96
CA ARG A 323 -10.33 18.69 15.00
C ARG A 323 -9.11 19.54 14.61
N ARG A 324 -8.07 18.91 14.08
CA ARG A 324 -6.84 19.60 13.68
C ARG A 324 -7.08 20.59 12.54
N ARG A 325 -7.86 20.19 11.53
CA ARG A 325 -8.20 21.03 10.38
C ARG A 325 -8.96 22.29 10.80
N ARG A 326 -9.86 22.18 11.79
CA ARG A 326 -10.52 23.36 12.39
C ARG A 326 -9.54 24.27 13.13
N ALA A 327 -8.49 23.71 13.74
CA ALA A 327 -7.49 24.49 14.44
C ALA A 327 -6.44 25.14 13.51
N SER A 328 -6.19 24.56 12.32
CA SER A 328 -5.22 25.06 11.34
C SER A 328 -5.68 26.30 10.57
N ASP A 329 -6.93 26.74 10.73
CA ASP A 329 -7.37 28.06 10.26
C ASP A 329 -6.65 29.21 10.98
N ARG A 330 -5.85 28.91 12.02
CA ARG A 330 -4.93 29.85 12.66
C ARG A 330 -3.65 29.99 11.83
N VAL A 331 -3.20 31.23 11.63
CA VAL A 331 -1.94 31.52 10.95
C VAL A 331 -0.78 30.96 11.77
N VAL A 332 -0.12 29.92 11.25
CA VAL A 332 1.06 29.30 11.86
C VAL A 332 2.32 29.81 11.15
N PRO A 333 3.36 30.24 11.88
CA PRO A 333 4.65 30.56 11.28
C PRO A 333 5.23 29.39 10.46
N SER A 334 5.76 29.67 9.27
CA SER A 334 6.25 28.64 8.34
C SER A 334 7.35 27.75 8.92
N TRP A 335 8.19 28.27 9.82
CA TRP A 335 9.25 27.51 10.49
C TRP A 335 8.73 26.46 11.49
N LEU A 336 7.50 26.62 11.99
CA LEU A 336 6.84 25.63 12.87
C LEU A 336 6.15 24.51 12.10
N VAL A 337 5.92 24.66 10.80
CA VAL A 337 5.18 23.68 9.99
C VAL A 337 5.82 22.28 10.03
N PRO A 338 7.14 22.09 9.91
CA PRO A 338 7.75 20.76 9.99
C PRO A 338 7.53 20.10 11.36
N VAL A 339 7.78 20.85 12.44
CA VAL A 339 7.62 20.39 13.84
C VAL A 339 6.18 19.99 14.10
N LEU A 340 5.23 20.86 13.72
CA LEU A 340 3.81 20.58 13.86
C LEU A 340 3.38 19.40 12.99
N SER A 341 3.93 19.23 11.79
CA SER A 341 3.60 18.09 10.92
C SER A 341 4.08 16.75 11.47
N THR A 342 5.17 16.74 12.23
CA THR A 342 5.69 15.57 12.94
C THR A 342 4.87 15.31 14.19
N ALA A 343 4.61 16.32 15.01
CA ALA A 343 3.71 16.21 16.16
C ALA A 343 2.30 15.77 15.75
N ASP A 344 1.82 16.23 14.59
CA ASP A 344 0.55 15.86 13.99
C ASP A 344 0.53 14.37 13.60
N LEU A 345 1.60 13.85 13.02
CA LEU A 345 1.73 12.41 12.78
C LEU A 345 1.66 11.62 14.10
N TRP A 346 2.46 12.01 15.10
CA TRP A 346 2.53 11.31 16.38
C TRP A 346 1.21 11.34 17.13
N THR A 347 0.56 12.49 17.21
CA THR A 347 -0.74 12.61 17.90
C THR A 347 -1.86 11.89 17.14
N GLY A 348 -1.83 11.90 15.82
CA GLY A 348 -2.75 11.10 15.00
C GLY A 348 -2.53 9.60 15.15
N TYR A 349 -1.27 9.15 15.27
CA TYR A 349 -0.92 7.75 15.53
C TYR A 349 -1.29 7.32 16.95
N ILE A 350 -1.00 8.15 17.96
CA ILE A 350 -1.41 7.91 19.35
C ILE A 350 -2.93 7.83 19.45
N ALA A 351 -3.67 8.72 18.78
CA ALA A 351 -5.13 8.65 18.74
C ALA A 351 -5.62 7.33 18.12
N TRP A 352 -5.00 6.91 17.02
CA TRP A 352 -5.26 5.61 16.39
C TRP A 352 -4.99 4.45 17.37
N PHE A 353 -3.81 4.45 18.00
CA PHE A 353 -3.37 3.39 18.91
C PHE A 353 -4.26 3.32 20.16
N VAL A 354 -4.62 4.46 20.75
CA VAL A 354 -5.56 4.52 21.89
C VAL A 354 -6.93 3.98 21.49
N GLY A 355 -7.46 4.35 20.32
CA GLY A 355 -8.72 3.79 19.81
C GLY A 355 -8.63 2.27 19.63
N PHE A 356 -7.54 1.79 19.05
CA PHE A 356 -7.27 0.35 18.93
C PHE A 356 -7.16 -0.34 20.30
N THR A 357 -6.43 0.23 21.25
CA THR A 357 -6.24 -0.31 22.60
C THR A 357 -7.56 -0.38 23.37
N LEU A 358 -8.34 0.71 23.38
CA LEU A 358 -9.56 0.81 24.18
C LEU A 358 -10.70 -0.08 23.67
N PHE A 359 -10.78 -0.31 22.35
CA PHE A 359 -11.92 -1.01 21.75
C PHE A 359 -11.53 -2.36 21.12
N GLY A 360 -10.32 -2.47 20.56
CA GLY A 360 -9.82 -3.72 19.98
C GLY A 360 -9.39 -4.74 21.02
N LEU A 361 -8.76 -4.31 22.13
CA LEU A 361 -8.25 -5.24 23.15
C LEU A 361 -9.33 -5.89 24.02
N PRO A 362 -10.41 -5.19 24.45
CA PRO A 362 -11.49 -5.87 25.16
C PRO A 362 -12.18 -6.93 24.29
N TYR A 363 -12.33 -6.66 22.99
CA TYR A 363 -12.87 -7.63 22.05
C TYR A 363 -11.99 -8.90 21.94
N LEU A 364 -10.67 -8.73 21.99
CA LEU A 364 -9.72 -9.84 22.04
C LEU A 364 -9.82 -10.64 23.33
N ALA A 365 -9.84 -9.98 24.48
CA ALA A 365 -9.89 -10.63 25.79
C ALA A 365 -11.11 -11.58 25.90
N VAL A 366 -12.22 -11.22 25.27
CA VAL A 366 -13.43 -12.06 25.19
C VAL A 366 -13.26 -13.26 24.24
N ARG A 367 -12.48 -13.10 23.17
CA ARG A 367 -12.42 -14.09 22.07
C ARG A 367 -11.33 -15.14 22.23
N THR A 368 -10.17 -14.76 22.74
CA THR A 368 -9.00 -15.63 22.60
C THR A 368 -8.84 -16.58 23.77
N THR A 369 -9.47 -16.37 24.94
CA THR A 369 -9.18 -17.12 26.19
C THR A 369 -7.67 -17.20 26.57
N LEU A 370 -6.79 -16.60 25.76
CA LEU A 370 -5.40 -17.04 25.57
C LEU A 370 -4.41 -16.34 26.49
N SER A 371 -4.84 -15.35 27.26
CA SER A 371 -4.35 -15.14 28.63
C SER A 371 -4.92 -13.84 29.17
N SER A 372 -5.39 -13.91 30.41
CA SER A 372 -5.57 -12.75 31.27
C SER A 372 -4.24 -12.13 31.72
N ASP A 373 -3.10 -12.55 31.15
CA ASP A 373 -1.78 -12.14 31.59
C ASP A 373 -1.50 -10.69 31.10
N PRO A 374 -1.41 -9.70 32.01
CA PRO A 374 -1.09 -8.32 31.68
C PRO A 374 0.22 -8.17 30.89
N MET A 375 1.16 -9.10 31.01
CA MET A 375 2.49 -9.02 30.39
C MET A 375 2.42 -8.99 28.86
N TRP A 376 1.58 -9.83 28.24
CA TRP A 376 1.43 -9.85 26.78
C TRP A 376 0.85 -8.55 26.24
N TRP A 377 -0.02 -7.91 27.02
CA TRP A 377 -0.57 -6.60 26.68
C TRP A 377 0.50 -5.51 26.77
N ILE A 378 1.32 -5.54 27.81
CA ILE A 378 2.46 -4.62 27.94
C ILE A 378 3.41 -4.80 26.75
N LEU A 379 3.74 -6.03 26.38
CA LEU A 379 4.61 -6.32 25.24
C LEU A 379 4.00 -5.83 23.92
N ALA A 380 2.70 -6.04 23.69
CA ALA A 380 2.02 -5.53 22.50
C ALA A 380 2.10 -3.99 22.41
N VAL A 381 2.00 -3.29 23.54
CA VAL A 381 2.17 -1.83 23.60
C VAL A 381 3.63 -1.42 23.38
N VAL A 382 4.57 -2.05 24.09
CA VAL A 382 6.00 -1.73 24.05
C VAL A 382 6.60 -1.99 22.66
N VAL A 383 6.15 -3.04 21.96
CA VAL A 383 6.62 -3.38 20.62
C VAL A 383 5.80 -2.68 19.54
N GLY A 384 4.47 -2.72 19.66
CA GLY A 384 3.56 -2.20 18.65
C GLY A 384 3.63 -0.69 18.50
N LEU A 385 3.75 0.05 19.61
CA LEU A 385 3.78 1.51 19.56
C LEU A 385 4.99 2.04 18.77
N PRO A 386 6.25 1.63 19.06
CA PRO A 386 7.41 2.04 18.27
C PRO A 386 7.36 1.53 16.82
N ALA A 387 7.03 0.25 16.61
CA ALA A 387 7.00 -0.34 15.27
C ALA A 387 5.99 0.36 14.37
N GLY A 388 4.75 0.57 14.86
CA GLY A 388 3.71 1.25 14.12
C GLY A 388 4.05 2.71 13.89
N ALA A 389 4.74 3.39 14.81
CA ALA A 389 5.19 4.76 14.61
C ALA A 389 6.24 4.89 13.49
N VAL A 390 7.25 4.02 13.49
CA VAL A 390 8.29 3.97 12.45
C VAL A 390 7.65 3.66 11.08
N ALA A 391 6.83 2.61 11.00
CA ALA A 391 6.16 2.21 9.77
C ALA A 391 5.23 3.33 9.26
N SER A 392 4.50 3.99 10.15
CA SER A 392 3.61 5.10 9.83
C SER A 392 4.36 6.35 9.36
N GLY A 393 5.52 6.64 9.95
CA GLY A 393 6.40 7.74 9.54
C GLY A 393 6.92 7.53 8.12
N LEU A 394 7.47 6.35 7.83
CA LEU A 394 7.92 5.96 6.50
C LEU A 394 6.77 6.02 5.48
N THR A 395 5.61 5.47 5.85
CA THR A 395 4.41 5.47 5.00
C THR A 395 3.93 6.88 4.70
N ARG A 396 3.94 7.79 5.69
CA ARG A 396 3.59 9.20 5.46
C ARG A 396 4.51 9.82 4.42
N ASP A 397 5.80 9.56 4.49
CA ASP A 397 6.77 10.16 3.59
C ASP A 397 6.62 9.61 2.16
N VAL A 398 6.37 8.31 2.01
CA VAL A 398 5.96 7.69 0.75
C VAL A 398 4.64 8.30 0.25
N ALA A 399 3.61 8.38 1.09
CA ALA A 399 2.30 8.94 0.75
C ALA A 399 2.39 10.41 0.31
N ARG A 400 3.23 11.22 0.97
CA ARG A 400 3.52 12.61 0.58
C ARG A 400 4.18 12.66 -0.78
N TRP A 401 5.16 11.79 -1.02
CA TRP A 401 5.79 11.68 -2.32
C TRP A 401 4.80 11.28 -3.42
N LEU A 402 3.91 10.30 -3.17
CA LEU A 402 2.83 9.93 -4.11
C LEU A 402 1.86 11.08 -4.36
N ALA A 403 1.47 11.82 -3.31
CA ALA A 403 0.60 13.00 -3.44
C ALA A 403 1.29 14.12 -4.24
N TRP A 404 2.59 14.31 -4.03
CA TRP A 404 3.40 15.30 -4.73
C TRP A 404 3.60 14.95 -6.21
N GLN A 405 3.84 13.67 -6.54
CA GLN A 405 3.77 13.16 -7.92
C GLN A 405 2.38 13.45 -8.52
N GLY A 406 1.33 13.28 -7.70
CA GLY A 406 -0.06 13.60 -8.02
C GLY A 406 -0.32 15.04 -8.46
N ALA A 407 0.39 15.97 -7.84
CA ALA A 407 0.28 17.40 -8.15
C ALA A 407 0.97 17.78 -9.47
N GLY A 408 1.57 16.84 -10.21
CA GLY A 408 2.25 17.14 -11.47
C GLY A 408 3.50 18.01 -11.29
N LEU A 409 4.15 17.94 -10.11
CA LEU A 409 5.36 18.69 -9.79
C LEU A 409 6.66 17.95 -10.21
N GLY A 410 6.55 16.71 -10.70
CA GLY A 410 7.33 16.15 -11.82
C GLY A 410 8.85 15.89 -11.70
N THR A 411 9.59 16.46 -10.76
CA THR A 411 11.02 16.16 -10.56
C THR A 411 11.30 15.21 -9.39
N LEU A 412 11.98 14.08 -9.61
CA LEU A 412 12.30 13.01 -8.62
C LEU A 412 12.81 13.46 -7.23
N LEU A 413 13.22 14.71 -7.07
CA LEU A 413 13.50 15.32 -5.78
C LEU A 413 12.26 16.11 -5.32
N PRO A 414 11.65 15.78 -4.15
CA PRO A 414 10.92 16.80 -3.40
C PRO A 414 11.85 18.01 -3.34
N PRO A 415 11.38 19.26 -3.52
CA PRO A 415 12.26 20.42 -3.52
C PRO A 415 13.08 20.36 -2.23
N ALA A 416 14.33 19.89 -2.37
CA ALA A 416 15.22 19.63 -1.26
C ALA A 416 15.44 21.01 -0.71
N SER A 417 14.75 21.32 0.40
CA SER A 417 14.74 22.60 1.09
C SER A 417 15.32 23.66 0.19
N ARG A 418 14.57 24.15 -0.83
CA ARG A 418 15.00 25.37 -1.51
C ARG A 418 15.26 26.30 -0.36
N ALA A 419 16.54 26.56 -0.10
CA ALA A 419 16.96 27.40 1.00
C ALA A 419 16.10 28.62 0.78
N VAL A 420 15.11 28.82 1.67
CA VAL A 420 14.31 30.03 1.63
C VAL A 420 15.39 31.08 1.61
N PRO A 421 15.53 31.88 0.53
CA PRO A 421 16.59 32.87 0.47
C PRO A 421 16.46 33.61 1.77
N THR A 422 17.44 33.46 2.66
CA THR A 422 17.40 34.13 3.95
C THR A 422 17.22 35.58 3.57
N PRO A 423 16.10 36.22 3.96
CA PRO A 423 15.84 37.58 3.52
C PRO A 423 16.94 38.42 4.14
N LYS A 424 18.00 38.70 3.37
CA LYS A 424 19.04 39.64 3.72
C LYS A 424 18.40 41.03 3.62
N GLY A 425 17.74 41.41 4.71
CA GLY A 425 17.17 42.74 4.91
C GLY A 425 15.88 42.99 4.11
N GLY A 426 14.83 43.44 4.78
CA GLY A 426 13.69 44.06 4.11
C GLY A 426 12.33 43.71 4.68
N ALA A 427 11.87 44.55 5.60
CA ALA A 427 10.48 44.88 5.93
C ALA A 427 9.44 43.75 6.11
N ALA A 428 8.84 43.74 7.30
CA ALA A 428 7.65 42.97 7.63
C ALA A 428 6.52 43.24 6.62
N VAL A 429 6.24 42.28 5.74
CA VAL A 429 5.04 42.31 4.89
C VAL A 429 3.83 42.03 5.77
N ARG A 430 3.12 43.10 6.17
CA ARG A 430 1.78 42.98 6.73
C ARG A 430 0.87 42.41 5.64
N VAL A 431 0.42 41.17 5.82
CA VAL A 431 -0.69 40.61 5.06
C VAL A 431 -1.95 41.37 5.50
N ALA A 432 -2.33 42.38 4.72
CA ALA A 432 -3.59 43.10 4.92
C ALA A 432 -4.74 42.10 4.75
N SER A 433 -5.47 41.83 5.83
CA SER A 433 -6.69 41.03 5.76
C SER A 433 -7.71 41.80 4.92
N SER A 434 -8.03 41.30 3.73
CA SER A 434 -9.08 41.82 2.87
C SER A 434 -10.47 41.45 3.42
N LYS A 435 -10.80 41.96 4.61
CA LYS A 435 -12.20 42.08 5.04
C LYS A 435 -12.69 43.46 4.61
N GLY A 436 -13.56 43.50 3.60
CA GLY A 436 -14.36 44.70 3.32
C GLY A 436 -14.29 45.30 1.92
N ALA A 437 -14.14 44.51 0.84
CA ALA A 437 -14.49 44.99 -0.49
C ALA A 437 -15.99 44.76 -0.75
N SER A 438 -16.82 45.68 -0.24
CA SER A 438 -18.22 45.85 -0.63
C SER A 438 -18.31 45.95 -2.15
N ARG A 439 -18.87 44.91 -2.80
CA ARG A 439 -19.26 44.96 -4.22
C ARG A 439 -20.32 46.05 -4.40
N LYS A 440 -19.91 47.24 -4.85
CA LYS A 440 -20.83 48.19 -5.50
C LYS A 440 -21.45 47.50 -6.71
N ARG A 441 -22.75 47.21 -6.64
CA ARG A 441 -23.58 46.88 -7.81
C ARG A 441 -23.54 48.08 -8.76
N LEU A 442 -22.94 47.89 -9.94
CA LEU A 442 -23.14 48.80 -11.06
C LEU A 442 -24.57 48.61 -11.59
N SER A 443 -25.42 49.60 -11.33
CA SER A 443 -26.73 49.73 -11.96
C SER A 443 -26.54 50.04 -13.44
N SER A 444 -26.93 49.11 -14.30
CA SER A 444 -27.05 49.33 -15.74
C SER A 444 -28.17 50.33 -16.02
N ARG A 445 -27.80 51.53 -16.48
CA ARG A 445 -28.67 52.42 -17.26
C ARG A 445 -29.05 51.68 -18.55
N ARG A 446 -30.34 51.40 -18.74
CA ARG A 446 -30.95 51.22 -20.07
C ARG A 446 -31.62 52.54 -20.43
N GLY A 447 -31.32 53.04 -21.61
CA GLY A 447 -31.97 54.19 -22.23
C GLY A 447 -31.64 54.18 -23.72
N ALA A 448 -32.55 53.61 -24.50
CA ALA A 448 -32.92 53.89 -25.89
C ALA A 448 -34.00 52.88 -26.27
#